data_AF-A0A928CUK6-F1
#
_entry.id   AF-A0A928CUK6-F1
#
_cell.length_a   1.000
_cell.length_b   1.000
_cell.length_c   1.000
_cell.angle_alpha   90.00
_cell.angle_beta   90.00
_cell.angle_gamma   90.00
#
_symmetry.space_group_name_H-M   'P 1'
#
loop_
_entity.id
_entity.type
_entity.pdbx_description
1 polymer ?
#
loop_
_entity_poly.entity_id
_entity_poly.type
_entity_poly.pdbx_seq_one_letter_code
_entity_poly.pdbx_strand_id
1 'polypeptide(L)'
;MKKAWMFLAAGCLALSLSAAENMPVGVKVGKTHVYRPQSYSFAQAATIYNAQNKYRFIIVQSKPSGEKPPRMQFWLSAGPFGFCNLVNFLHLTVNGISCARITPRIEDFVPWKEGDLAGCEAKFNFDGAKVILRFWMRPDSPVLWGSIRPAPDRLEEIKSAQVSFTAIVSHLAMKNKKVLWDKVYEREAVTPARTLEQRQKIWELTPEDTYLVLQDKKFDGSAAGKGQGPVMILLDHGSIKQAKLILRNSWTTSLSIALKPDFKNYEFGLWQQEPRISNTAFAEKLEAEKAAFTR
;
A
#
# COMPACT_ATOMS: atom_id res chain seq x y z
N MET A 1 -24.51 -39.80 -56.58
CA MET A 1 -24.34 -40.22 -55.16
C MET A 1 -22.95 -39.85 -54.68
N LYS A 2 -22.83 -38.80 -53.86
CA LYS A 2 -21.80 -38.58 -52.84
C LYS A 2 -22.25 -37.40 -51.97
N LYS A 3 -22.06 -37.57 -50.66
CA LYS A 3 -22.65 -36.87 -49.50
C LYS A 3 -22.17 -35.42 -49.35
N ALA A 4 -22.99 -34.58 -48.69
CA ALA A 4 -22.54 -33.76 -47.57
C ALA A 4 -23.74 -33.26 -46.74
N TRP A 5 -23.68 -33.54 -45.43
CA TRP A 5 -24.48 -32.95 -44.37
C TRP A 5 -24.00 -31.51 -44.06
N MET A 6 -24.76 -30.82 -43.19
CA MET A 6 -24.46 -29.59 -42.42
C MET A 6 -25.18 -28.32 -42.94
N PHE A 7 -25.73 -27.40 -42.15
CA PHE A 7 -25.62 -27.11 -40.71
C PHE A 7 -26.93 -26.53 -40.16
N LEU A 8 -27.23 -26.90 -38.92
CA LEU A 8 -28.15 -26.24 -38.00
C LEU A 8 -27.50 -24.99 -37.38
N ALA A 9 -28.35 -24.08 -36.90
CA ALA A 9 -28.11 -23.12 -35.82
C ALA A 9 -27.22 -21.90 -36.11
N ALA A 10 -27.86 -20.85 -36.65
CA ALA A 10 -27.49 -19.48 -36.37
C ALA A 10 -28.43 -18.92 -35.28
N GLY A 11 -27.87 -18.28 -34.25
CA GLY A 11 -28.63 -17.39 -33.37
C GLY A 11 -28.60 -17.74 -31.88
N CYS A 12 -27.42 -17.73 -31.26
CA CYS A 12 -27.24 -17.42 -29.83
C CYS A 12 -25.77 -17.04 -29.59
N LEU A 13 -25.34 -15.91 -30.17
CA LEU A 13 -24.03 -15.29 -29.93
C LEU A 13 -24.26 -13.82 -29.62
N ALA A 14 -24.95 -13.55 -28.51
CA ALA A 14 -25.19 -12.19 -28.01
C ALA A 14 -25.33 -12.14 -26.47
N LEU A 15 -24.68 -13.04 -25.72
CA LEU A 15 -24.73 -13.04 -24.25
C LEU A 15 -23.40 -13.37 -23.55
N SER A 16 -22.24 -13.19 -24.19
CA SER A 16 -20.96 -13.51 -23.56
C SER A 16 -19.89 -12.43 -23.74
N LEU A 17 -20.26 -11.16 -23.51
CA LEU A 17 -19.30 -10.04 -23.45
C LEU A 17 -19.51 -9.11 -22.24
N SER A 18 -20.45 -9.41 -21.34
CA SER A 18 -20.68 -8.63 -20.11
C SER A 18 -20.20 -9.31 -18.83
N ALA A 19 -19.64 -10.54 -18.90
CA ALA A 19 -19.24 -11.32 -17.72
C ALA A 19 -17.70 -11.39 -17.53
N ALA A 20 -16.99 -10.31 -17.81
CA ALA A 20 -15.75 -10.00 -17.07
C ALA A 20 -16.12 -9.33 -15.73
N GLU A 21 -17.22 -9.78 -15.11
CA GLU A 21 -17.76 -9.27 -13.86
C GLU A 21 -16.76 -9.54 -12.74
N ASN A 22 -16.21 -8.46 -12.19
CA ASN A 22 -15.52 -8.33 -10.92
C ASN A 22 -15.37 -9.65 -10.14
N MET A 23 -14.21 -10.31 -10.23
CA MET A 23 -13.93 -11.45 -9.35
C MET A 23 -14.15 -11.03 -7.89
N PRO A 24 -14.81 -11.87 -7.08
CA PRO A 24 -14.99 -11.58 -5.66
C PRO A 24 -13.64 -11.40 -5.00
N VAL A 25 -13.57 -10.45 -4.07
CA VAL A 25 -12.34 -10.18 -3.33
C VAL A 25 -11.98 -11.40 -2.48
N GLY A 26 -10.76 -11.91 -2.69
CA GLY A 26 -10.20 -13.02 -1.94
C GLY A 26 -9.26 -12.52 -0.85
N VAL A 27 -9.28 -13.18 0.32
CA VAL A 27 -8.29 -12.97 1.38
C VAL A 27 -7.78 -14.29 1.93
N LYS A 28 -6.46 -14.37 2.15
CA LYS A 28 -5.80 -15.49 2.86
C LYS A 28 -4.86 -14.94 3.91
N VAL A 29 -5.09 -15.30 5.17
CA VAL A 29 -4.23 -14.92 6.31
C VAL A 29 -3.53 -16.16 6.83
N GLY A 30 -2.23 -16.06 7.10
CA GLY A 30 -1.49 -17.14 7.73
C GLY A 30 0.02 -16.94 7.77
N LYS A 31 0.69 -17.94 8.36
CA LYS A 31 2.14 -17.95 8.50
C LYS A 31 2.79 -17.80 7.14
N THR A 32 3.82 -16.99 7.08
CA THR A 32 4.50 -16.67 5.82
C THR A 32 5.98 -17.04 5.88
N HIS A 33 6.51 -17.49 4.74
CA HIS A 33 7.95 -17.57 4.55
C HIS A 33 8.52 -16.17 4.29
N VAL A 34 9.62 -15.85 4.95
CA VAL A 34 10.39 -14.61 4.77
C VAL A 34 11.86 -14.98 4.57
N TYR A 35 12.60 -14.16 3.82
CA TYR A 35 14.04 -14.37 3.64
C TYR A 35 14.76 -14.36 5.00
N ARG A 36 15.63 -15.34 5.25
CA ARG A 36 16.28 -15.59 6.55
C ARG A 36 15.26 -15.74 7.69
N PRO A 37 14.38 -16.76 7.63
CA PRO A 37 13.31 -16.94 8.62
C PRO A 37 13.86 -17.10 10.06
N GLN A 38 15.08 -17.62 10.22
CA GLN A 38 15.75 -17.76 11.50
C GLN A 38 15.95 -16.44 12.26
N SER A 39 15.95 -15.30 11.55
CA SER A 39 16.11 -13.96 12.11
C SER A 39 14.82 -13.38 12.71
N TYR A 40 13.68 -14.07 12.56
CA TYR A 40 12.38 -13.57 12.99
C TYR A 40 11.74 -14.49 14.04
N SER A 41 11.12 -13.89 15.06
CA SER A 41 10.29 -14.57 16.06
C SER A 41 8.84 -14.69 15.59
N PHE A 42 8.41 -13.80 14.70
CA PHE A 42 7.04 -13.73 14.19
C PHE A 42 7.06 -13.37 12.71
N ALA A 43 6.20 -14.03 11.92
CA ALA A 43 5.95 -13.69 10.52
C ALA A 43 4.55 -14.17 10.10
N GLN A 44 3.64 -13.22 9.85
CA GLN A 44 2.29 -13.45 9.34
C GLN A 44 2.05 -12.61 8.09
N ALA A 45 1.24 -13.11 7.16
CA ALA A 45 0.85 -12.35 5.97
C ALA A 45 -0.65 -12.48 5.69
N ALA A 46 -1.24 -11.39 5.21
CA ALA A 46 -2.52 -11.37 4.52
C ALA A 46 -2.26 -11.16 3.03
N THR A 47 -2.76 -12.07 2.20
CA THR A 47 -2.82 -11.88 0.75
C THR A 47 -4.25 -11.48 0.41
N ILE A 48 -4.43 -10.26 -0.10
CA ILE A 48 -5.72 -9.69 -0.49
C ILE A 48 -5.67 -9.45 -2.00
N TYR A 49 -6.69 -9.91 -2.73
CA TYR A 49 -6.66 -9.85 -4.20
C TYR A 49 -8.05 -9.82 -4.82
N ASN A 50 -8.15 -9.30 -6.03
CA ASN A 50 -9.30 -9.39 -6.92
C ASN A 50 -8.81 -9.59 -8.37
N ALA A 51 -9.67 -9.35 -9.36
CA ALA A 51 -9.30 -9.44 -10.77
C ALA A 51 -8.25 -8.41 -11.22
N GLN A 52 -8.17 -7.26 -10.53
CA GLN A 52 -7.41 -6.11 -10.97
C GLN A 52 -6.03 -6.02 -10.30
N ASN A 53 -5.91 -6.49 -9.05
CA ASN A 53 -4.65 -6.41 -8.31
C ASN A 53 -4.53 -7.43 -7.19
N LYS A 54 -3.30 -7.59 -6.68
CA LYS A 54 -2.95 -8.46 -5.57
C LYS A 54 -1.93 -7.80 -4.66
N TYR A 55 -2.27 -7.74 -3.38
CA TYR A 55 -1.43 -7.22 -2.32
C TYR A 55 -1.09 -8.29 -1.30
N ARG A 56 0.13 -8.23 -0.77
CA ARG A 56 0.52 -9.04 0.38
C ARG A 56 1.03 -8.13 1.49
N PHE A 57 0.19 -7.94 2.51
CA PHE A 57 0.54 -7.25 3.75
C PHE A 57 1.20 -8.24 4.70
N ILE A 58 2.36 -7.90 5.24
CA ILE A 58 3.19 -8.80 6.05
C ILE A 58 3.56 -8.09 7.34
N ILE A 59 3.38 -8.79 8.46
CA ILE A 59 3.87 -8.38 9.78
C ILE A 59 5.00 -9.31 10.15
N VAL A 60 6.18 -8.75 10.44
CA VAL A 60 7.31 -9.49 10.98
C VAL A 60 7.76 -8.91 12.31
N GLN A 61 8.33 -9.74 13.17
CA GLN A 61 9.09 -9.28 14.33
C GLN A 61 10.47 -9.94 14.31
N SER A 62 11.52 -9.13 14.35
CA SER A 62 12.88 -9.64 14.45
C SER A 62 13.11 -10.29 15.81
N LYS A 63 13.94 -11.33 15.85
CA LYS A 63 14.51 -11.81 17.12
C LYS A 63 15.39 -10.73 17.76
N PRO A 64 15.59 -10.77 19.09
CA PRO A 64 16.62 -9.94 19.71
C PRO A 64 18.00 -10.33 19.16
N SER A 65 18.90 -9.35 19.03
CA SER A 65 20.26 -9.57 18.53
C SER A 65 21.25 -8.67 19.29
N GLY A 66 22.02 -9.28 20.20
CA GLY A 66 22.87 -8.54 21.14
C GLY A 66 22.02 -7.57 21.97
N GLU A 67 22.42 -6.30 22.00
CA GLU A 67 21.69 -5.23 22.70
C GLU A 67 20.44 -4.73 21.95
N LYS A 68 20.18 -5.22 20.71
CA LYS A 68 19.02 -4.78 19.93
C LYS A 68 17.78 -5.56 20.35
N PRO A 69 16.74 -4.92 20.91
CA PRO A 69 15.50 -5.58 21.24
C PRO A 69 14.75 -6.02 19.97
N PRO A 70 13.76 -6.95 20.09
CA PRO A 70 12.87 -7.31 18.99
C PRO A 70 12.22 -6.07 18.38
N ARG A 71 12.10 -6.04 17.05
CA ARG A 71 11.43 -4.94 16.34
C ARG A 71 10.37 -5.46 15.40
N MET A 72 9.14 -4.96 15.55
CA MET A 72 8.07 -5.21 14.61
C MET A 72 8.21 -4.33 13.37
N GLN A 73 7.90 -4.89 12.20
CA GLN A 73 7.85 -4.18 10.93
C GLN A 73 6.62 -4.60 10.13
N PHE A 74 6.11 -3.64 9.37
CA PHE A 74 5.07 -3.80 8.37
C PHE A 74 5.70 -3.75 6.99
N TRP A 75 5.49 -4.78 6.19
CA TRP A 75 5.87 -4.82 4.79
C TRP A 75 4.63 -4.94 3.92
N LEU A 76 4.68 -4.34 2.74
CA LEU A 76 3.67 -4.52 1.70
C LEU A 76 4.40 -5.02 0.47
N SER A 77 3.87 -6.03 -0.20
CA SER A 77 4.38 -6.50 -1.48
C SER A 77 3.27 -6.37 -2.50
N ALA A 78 3.41 -5.35 -3.34
CA ALA A 78 2.57 -5.06 -4.51
C ALA A 78 3.37 -5.16 -5.83
N GLY A 79 4.61 -5.66 -5.76
CA GLY A 79 5.58 -5.72 -6.85
C GLY A 79 7.01 -5.73 -6.31
N PRO A 80 8.04 -5.74 -7.19
CA PRO A 80 9.45 -5.77 -6.80
C PRO A 80 9.95 -4.45 -6.19
N PHE A 81 9.37 -3.31 -6.60
CA PHE A 81 9.65 -1.97 -6.08
C PHE A 81 8.33 -1.23 -5.79
N GLY A 82 8.39 0.04 -5.38
CA GLY A 82 7.25 0.84 -4.92
C GLY A 82 6.91 0.53 -3.46
N PHE A 83 5.68 0.06 -3.20
CA PHE A 83 5.31 -0.60 -1.96
C PHE A 83 5.83 -2.04 -1.96
N CYS A 84 7.07 -2.20 -1.48
CA CYS A 84 7.77 -3.48 -1.43
C CYS A 84 8.31 -3.81 -0.04
N ASN A 85 8.70 -5.07 0.14
CA ASN A 85 9.20 -5.63 1.39
C ASN A 85 10.68 -5.30 1.70
N LEU A 86 11.30 -4.42 0.92
CA LEU A 86 12.65 -3.92 1.18
C LEU A 86 12.68 -2.82 2.23
N VAL A 87 11.51 -2.25 2.56
CA VAL A 87 11.35 -1.16 3.53
C VAL A 87 10.18 -1.44 4.46
N ASN A 88 10.22 -0.82 5.64
CA ASN A 88 9.06 -0.76 6.51
C ASN A 88 8.04 0.20 5.87
N PHE A 89 7.08 -0.33 5.11
CA PHE A 89 6.19 0.50 4.30
C PHE A 89 5.26 1.36 5.16
N LEU A 90 4.88 0.88 6.34
CA LEU A 90 4.01 1.58 7.29
C LEU A 90 4.68 1.65 8.64
N HIS A 91 4.61 2.81 9.29
CA HIS A 91 5.02 3.00 10.67
C HIS A 91 3.90 3.70 11.43
N LEU A 92 3.55 3.19 12.60
CA LEU A 92 2.53 3.76 13.45
C LEU A 92 3.13 4.09 14.82
N THR A 93 2.87 5.30 15.31
CA THR A 93 3.21 5.72 16.67
C THR A 93 1.95 6.22 17.34
N VAL A 94 1.61 5.66 18.49
CA VAL A 94 0.41 6.01 19.28
C VAL A 94 0.85 6.39 20.67
N ASN A 95 0.43 7.57 21.15
CA ASN A 95 0.83 8.09 22.47
C ASN A 95 2.36 8.06 22.70
N GLY A 96 3.15 8.31 21.65
CA GLY A 96 4.62 8.25 21.69
C GLY A 96 5.22 6.84 21.65
N ILE A 97 4.41 5.78 21.65
CA ILE A 97 4.85 4.40 21.55
C ILE A 97 4.88 3.97 20.08
N SER A 98 6.07 3.65 19.59
CA SER A 98 6.27 3.16 18.23
C SER A 98 5.79 1.71 18.08
N CYS A 99 5.15 1.39 16.95
CA CYS A 99 4.73 0.04 16.59
C CYS A 99 5.93 -0.93 16.58
N ALA A 100 7.14 -0.43 16.31
CA ALA A 100 8.35 -1.25 16.32
C ALA A 100 8.61 -1.90 17.69
N ARG A 101 8.07 -1.36 18.78
CA ARG A 101 8.21 -1.88 20.15
C ARG A 101 7.06 -2.82 20.57
N ILE A 102 6.07 -3.01 19.72
CA ILE A 102 4.90 -3.83 20.01
C ILE A 102 5.19 -5.29 19.67
N THR A 103 4.70 -6.19 20.50
CA THR A 103 4.73 -7.63 20.23
C THR A 103 3.43 -8.04 19.55
N PRO A 104 3.45 -8.43 18.27
CA PRO A 104 2.26 -8.89 17.57
C PRO A 104 1.82 -10.26 18.10
N ARG A 105 0.52 -10.54 17.98
CA ARG A 105 -0.08 -11.84 18.29
C ARG A 105 -0.80 -12.39 17.07
N ILE A 106 -0.88 -13.72 16.97
CA ILE A 106 -1.45 -14.37 15.78
C ILE A 106 -2.97 -14.17 15.77
N GLU A 107 -3.59 -14.31 16.93
CA GLU A 107 -5.02 -14.13 17.18
C GLU A 107 -5.51 -12.70 16.88
N ASP A 108 -4.61 -11.72 16.92
CA ASP A 108 -4.91 -10.32 16.63
C ASP A 108 -4.85 -9.99 15.12
N PHE A 109 -4.48 -10.96 14.27
CA PHE A 109 -4.39 -10.79 12.83
C PHE A 109 -5.30 -11.77 12.08
N VAL A 110 -6.46 -11.27 11.65
CA VAL A 110 -7.57 -12.11 11.19
C VAL A 110 -8.10 -11.67 9.81
N PRO A 111 -8.58 -12.61 8.98
CA PRO A 111 -9.33 -12.26 7.79
C PRO A 111 -10.74 -11.77 8.16
N TRP A 112 -11.34 -10.94 7.32
CA TRP A 112 -12.74 -10.55 7.44
C TRP A 112 -13.39 -10.41 6.06
N LYS A 113 -14.72 -10.50 6.02
CA LYS A 113 -15.54 -10.27 4.83
C LYS A 113 -16.85 -9.58 5.22
N GLU A 114 -17.21 -8.51 4.51
CA GLU A 114 -18.49 -7.79 4.66
C GLU A 114 -19.05 -7.50 3.27
N GLY A 115 -20.16 -8.12 2.90
CA GLY A 115 -20.66 -8.07 1.53
C GLY A 115 -19.61 -8.55 0.52
N ASP A 116 -19.32 -7.71 -0.47
CA ASP A 116 -18.32 -7.97 -1.51
C ASP A 116 -16.90 -7.49 -1.15
N LEU A 117 -16.74 -6.89 0.04
CA LEU A 117 -15.44 -6.48 0.56
C LEU A 117 -14.80 -7.63 1.32
N ALA A 118 -13.51 -7.86 1.09
CA ALA A 118 -12.73 -8.78 1.89
C ALA A 118 -11.33 -8.24 2.16
N GLY A 119 -10.78 -8.63 3.30
CA GLY A 119 -9.55 -8.03 3.78
C GLY A 119 -9.04 -8.66 5.07
N CYS A 120 -8.08 -7.99 5.69
CA CYS A 120 -7.54 -8.39 6.98
C CYS A 120 -7.68 -7.26 8.01
N GLU A 121 -7.71 -7.65 9.28
CA GLU A 121 -7.66 -6.76 10.42
C GLU A 121 -6.48 -7.17 11.32
N ALA A 122 -5.74 -6.20 11.81
CA ALA A 122 -4.65 -6.35 12.77
C ALA A 122 -4.89 -5.45 13.98
N LYS A 123 -4.89 -6.01 15.19
CA LYS A 123 -5.05 -5.26 16.45
C LYS A 123 -3.71 -5.08 17.15
N PHE A 124 -3.47 -3.88 17.67
CA PHE A 124 -2.23 -3.54 18.37
C PHE A 124 -2.52 -2.81 19.67
N ASN A 125 -1.83 -3.19 20.73
CA ASN A 125 -1.98 -2.58 22.05
C ASN A 125 -0.78 -1.68 22.37
N PHE A 126 -0.99 -0.36 22.39
CA PHE A 126 0.03 0.63 22.77
C PHE A 126 -0.18 1.04 24.23
N ASP A 127 0.12 0.10 25.15
CA ASP A 127 -0.02 0.32 26.59
C ASP A 127 -1.44 0.74 27.02
N GLY A 128 -2.44 -0.07 26.63
CA GLY A 128 -3.85 0.19 26.89
C GLY A 128 -4.55 0.96 25.76
N ALA A 129 -3.82 1.76 24.98
CA ALA A 129 -4.33 2.50 23.83
C ALA A 129 -4.38 1.57 22.60
N LYS A 130 -5.44 0.77 22.52
CA LYS A 130 -5.60 -0.22 21.44
C LYS A 130 -6.04 0.42 20.13
N VAL A 131 -5.40 0.00 19.04
CA VAL A 131 -5.69 0.43 17.67
C VAL A 131 -5.96 -0.76 16.77
N ILE A 132 -6.91 -0.58 15.85
CA ILE A 132 -7.22 -1.51 14.79
C ILE A 132 -6.68 -0.94 13.47
N LEU A 133 -5.86 -1.73 12.78
CA LEU A 133 -5.43 -1.49 11.41
C LEU A 133 -6.16 -2.47 10.49
N ARG A 134 -6.97 -1.95 9.58
CA ARG A 134 -7.76 -2.75 8.64
C ARG A 134 -7.27 -2.49 7.22
N PHE A 135 -7.22 -3.53 6.39
CA PHE A 135 -6.97 -3.42 4.95
C PHE A 135 -7.99 -4.24 4.18
N TRP A 136 -8.44 -3.74 3.02
CA TRP A 136 -9.37 -4.44 2.14
C TRP A 136 -9.28 -3.98 0.70
N MET A 137 -9.92 -4.73 -0.19
CA MET A 137 -10.18 -4.31 -1.56
C MET A 137 -11.68 -4.34 -1.83
N ARG A 138 -12.10 -3.60 -2.87
CA ARG A 138 -13.42 -3.75 -3.49
C ARG A 138 -13.30 -4.60 -4.75
N PRO A 139 -14.37 -5.26 -5.23
CA PRO A 139 -14.30 -6.05 -6.46
C PRO A 139 -13.97 -5.22 -7.71
N ASP A 140 -14.40 -3.96 -7.71
CA ASP A 140 -14.36 -3.01 -8.83
C ASP A 140 -13.13 -2.09 -8.82
N SER A 141 -12.20 -2.26 -7.89
CA SER A 141 -11.09 -1.33 -7.67
C SER A 141 -9.74 -2.03 -7.54
N PRO A 142 -8.64 -1.49 -8.11
CA PRO A 142 -7.31 -2.05 -7.93
C PRO A 142 -6.66 -1.55 -6.63
N VAL A 143 -7.35 -0.71 -5.84
CA VAL A 143 -6.84 -0.04 -4.65
C VAL A 143 -6.90 -0.97 -3.44
N LEU A 144 -5.79 -1.02 -2.70
CA LEU A 144 -5.80 -1.52 -1.33
C LEU A 144 -6.23 -0.39 -0.39
N TRP A 145 -7.48 -0.44 0.02
CA TRP A 145 -8.02 0.46 1.04
C TRP A 145 -7.51 0.05 2.42
N GLY A 146 -7.33 1.04 3.29
CA GLY A 146 -6.90 0.82 4.65
C GLY A 146 -7.52 1.82 5.61
N SER A 147 -7.63 1.42 6.87
CA SER A 147 -8.11 2.29 7.93
C SER A 147 -7.41 2.05 9.26
N ILE A 148 -7.27 3.14 10.02
CA ILE A 148 -6.75 3.16 11.39
C ILE A 148 -7.85 3.73 12.28
N ARG A 149 -8.25 2.97 13.29
CA ARG A 149 -9.29 3.38 14.25
C ARG A 149 -8.95 2.95 15.68
N PRO A 150 -9.37 3.71 16.71
CA PRO A 150 -9.30 3.24 18.09
C PRO A 150 -10.11 1.94 18.25
N ALA A 151 -9.59 0.97 18.98
CA ALA A 151 -10.36 -0.22 19.30
C ALA A 151 -11.48 0.12 20.32
N PRO A 152 -12.66 -0.51 20.22
CA PRO A 152 -13.73 -0.29 21.19
C PRO A 152 -13.36 -0.72 22.62
N ASP A 153 -12.55 -1.77 22.75
CA ASP A 153 -12.12 -2.41 24.00
C ASP A 153 -10.80 -1.84 24.56
N ARG A 154 -10.45 -0.60 24.18
CA ARG A 154 -9.25 0.10 24.68
C ARG A 154 -9.43 0.49 26.16
N LEU A 155 -8.33 0.47 26.91
CA LEU A 155 -8.29 0.90 28.31
C LEU A 155 -7.83 2.35 28.44
N GLU A 156 -7.00 2.81 27.51
CA GLU A 156 -6.47 4.18 27.46
C GLU A 156 -6.95 4.93 26.22
N GLU A 157 -7.07 6.24 26.34
CA GLU A 157 -7.40 7.10 25.21
C GLU A 157 -6.21 7.30 24.26
N ILE A 158 -6.50 7.48 22.98
CA ILE A 158 -5.50 7.87 21.97
C ILE A 158 -5.42 9.39 21.95
N LYS A 159 -4.37 9.93 22.58
CA LYS A 159 -4.11 11.38 22.65
C LYS A 159 -3.32 11.87 21.43
N SER A 160 -2.55 10.99 20.81
CA SER A 160 -1.81 11.28 19.59
C SER A 160 -1.60 10.02 18.76
N ALA A 161 -1.70 10.16 17.44
CA ALA A 161 -1.35 9.12 16.49
C ALA A 161 -0.61 9.71 15.29
N GLN A 162 0.48 9.06 14.90
CA GLN A 162 1.25 9.37 13.70
C GLN A 162 1.39 8.13 12.85
N VAL A 163 1.03 8.24 11.56
CA VAL A 163 1.24 7.19 10.56
C VAL A 163 2.22 7.68 9.51
N SER A 164 3.16 6.84 9.12
CA SER A 164 4.09 7.14 8.03
C SER A 164 4.08 6.03 6.99
N PHE A 165 4.00 6.41 5.72
CA PHE A 165 4.12 5.53 4.58
C PHE A 165 5.49 5.71 3.92
N THR A 166 6.13 4.62 3.47
CA THR A 166 7.40 4.65 2.76
C THR A 166 7.32 3.81 1.50
N ALA A 167 7.83 4.35 0.39
CA ALA A 167 7.88 3.70 -0.91
C ALA A 167 9.25 3.88 -1.58
N ILE A 168 9.61 2.93 -2.46
CA ILE A 168 10.79 2.99 -3.33
C ILE A 168 10.30 3.18 -4.77
N VAL A 169 10.06 4.43 -5.16
CA VAL A 169 9.50 4.78 -6.48
C VAL A 169 10.53 4.87 -7.60
N SER A 170 11.80 4.63 -7.30
CA SER A 170 12.89 4.64 -8.28
C SER A 170 13.54 3.26 -8.36
N HIS A 171 14.10 2.91 -9.52
CA HIS A 171 15.03 1.79 -9.60
C HIS A 171 16.31 2.11 -8.83
N LEU A 172 16.99 1.09 -8.29
CA LEU A 172 18.30 1.29 -7.67
C LEU A 172 19.33 1.66 -8.74
N ALA A 173 19.77 2.92 -8.77
CA ALA A 173 20.74 3.38 -9.75
C ALA A 173 22.10 2.72 -9.51
N MET A 174 22.69 2.14 -10.55
CA MET A 174 24.01 1.50 -10.48
C MET A 174 24.91 1.95 -11.62
N LYS A 175 26.20 2.14 -11.33
CA LYS A 175 27.27 2.34 -12.32
C LYS A 175 28.46 1.48 -11.91
N ASN A 176 28.98 0.68 -12.83
CA ASN A 176 30.11 -0.24 -12.59
C ASN A 176 29.91 -1.12 -11.35
N LYS A 177 28.70 -1.70 -11.19
CA LYS A 177 28.28 -2.52 -10.03
C LYS A 177 28.31 -1.80 -8.67
N LYS A 178 28.44 -0.47 -8.64
CA LYS A 178 28.33 0.35 -7.44
C LYS A 178 27.00 1.09 -7.43
N VAL A 179 26.35 1.11 -6.26
CA VAL A 179 25.12 1.87 -6.05
C VAL A 179 25.43 3.36 -6.10
N LEU A 180 24.64 4.10 -6.86
CA LEU A 180 24.65 5.55 -6.89
C LEU A 180 23.59 6.07 -5.92
N TRP A 181 24.05 6.76 -4.88
CA TRP A 181 23.18 7.31 -3.84
C TRP A 181 22.74 8.73 -4.15
N ASP A 182 23.58 9.51 -4.86
CA ASP A 182 23.38 10.94 -5.01
C ASP A 182 23.18 11.41 -6.46
N LYS A 183 22.29 12.41 -6.62
CA LYS A 183 22.02 13.14 -7.89
C LYS A 183 21.62 12.25 -9.07
N VAL A 184 20.97 11.13 -8.78
CA VAL A 184 20.55 10.15 -9.81
C VAL A 184 19.04 10.00 -9.95
N TYR A 185 18.28 10.53 -8.98
CA TYR A 185 16.83 10.44 -8.90
C TYR A 185 16.19 11.79 -9.22
N GLU A 186 15.07 11.75 -9.93
CA GLU A 186 14.29 12.94 -10.32
C GLU A 186 12.86 12.75 -9.82
N ARG A 187 12.69 12.76 -8.50
CA ARG A 187 11.40 12.45 -7.89
C ARG A 187 10.44 13.61 -7.89
N GLU A 188 9.17 13.24 -7.94
CA GLU A 188 8.08 14.16 -7.72
C GLU A 188 6.88 13.44 -7.09
N ALA A 189 5.97 14.23 -6.56
CA ALA A 189 4.62 13.79 -6.27
C ALA A 189 3.64 14.66 -7.06
N VAL A 190 2.82 14.02 -7.89
CA VAL A 190 1.73 14.70 -8.61
C VAL A 190 0.46 14.58 -7.77
N THR A 191 -0.19 15.72 -7.52
CA THR A 191 -1.45 15.83 -6.78
C THR A 191 -2.49 16.48 -7.70
N PRO A 192 -3.79 16.46 -7.36
CA PRO A 192 -4.80 17.23 -8.09
C PRO A 192 -4.50 18.72 -8.17
N ALA A 193 -3.86 19.27 -7.14
CA ALA A 193 -3.65 20.71 -6.98
C ALA A 193 -2.33 21.19 -7.60
N ARG A 194 -1.29 20.35 -7.58
CA ARG A 194 0.09 20.77 -7.93
C ARG A 194 1.03 19.58 -8.10
N THR A 195 2.19 19.87 -8.68
CA THR A 195 3.34 18.97 -8.69
C THR A 195 4.36 19.40 -7.63
N LEU A 196 4.76 18.46 -6.79
CA LEU A 196 5.75 18.66 -5.74
C LEU A 196 7.08 18.06 -6.17
N GLU A 197 8.09 18.91 -6.40
CA GLU A 197 9.40 18.45 -6.87
C GLU A 197 10.34 18.05 -5.73
N GLN A 198 11.31 17.19 -6.07
CA GLN A 198 12.39 16.78 -5.18
C GLN A 198 13.17 17.98 -4.63
N ARG A 199 13.26 18.08 -3.31
CA ARG A 199 14.04 19.14 -2.63
C ARG A 199 14.48 18.69 -1.22
N GLN A 200 15.41 19.43 -0.62
CA GLN A 200 15.88 19.12 0.74
C GLN A 200 14.83 19.40 1.82
N LYS A 201 14.02 20.45 1.61
CA LYS A 201 12.94 20.86 2.51
C LYS A 201 11.73 19.93 2.40
N ILE A 202 11.06 19.73 3.53
CA ILE A 202 9.81 18.96 3.61
C ILE A 202 8.70 19.71 2.88
N TRP A 203 7.77 18.99 2.25
CA TRP A 203 6.53 19.54 1.72
C TRP A 203 5.43 19.38 2.76
N GLU A 204 4.71 20.46 3.05
CA GLU A 204 3.45 20.40 3.81
C GLU A 204 2.30 20.27 2.81
N LEU A 205 1.46 19.27 3.04
CA LEU A 205 0.32 18.98 2.18
C LEU A 205 -0.90 19.76 2.64
N THR A 206 -1.71 20.20 1.68
CA THR A 206 -2.98 20.89 1.92
C THR A 206 -4.16 19.93 1.71
N PRO A 207 -5.37 20.28 2.17
CA PRO A 207 -6.57 19.48 1.89
C PRO A 207 -6.86 19.27 0.39
N GLU A 208 -6.32 20.09 -0.51
CA GLU A 208 -6.46 19.90 -1.97
C GLU A 208 -5.57 18.76 -2.51
N ASP A 209 -4.53 18.38 -1.76
CA ASP A 209 -3.67 17.22 -2.08
C ASP A 209 -4.37 15.91 -1.67
N THR A 210 -5.54 15.61 -2.26
CA THR A 210 -6.40 14.46 -1.88
C THR A 210 -5.81 13.10 -2.27
N TYR A 211 -4.89 13.07 -3.22
CA TYR A 211 -3.99 11.95 -3.48
C TYR A 211 -2.59 12.44 -3.84
N LEU A 212 -1.64 11.52 -3.73
CA LEU A 212 -0.25 11.69 -4.13
C LEU A 212 0.15 10.55 -5.07
N VAL A 213 0.47 10.86 -6.31
CA VAL A 213 1.17 9.93 -7.21
C VAL A 213 2.67 10.16 -7.04
N LEU A 214 3.31 9.30 -6.28
CA LEU A 214 4.75 9.33 -6.03
C LEU A 214 5.47 8.67 -7.22
N GLN A 215 6.38 9.40 -7.87
CA GLN A 215 7.03 8.93 -9.09
C GLN A 215 8.44 9.48 -9.26
N ASP A 216 9.13 8.99 -10.29
CA ASP A 216 10.46 9.45 -10.73
C ASP A 216 10.41 9.74 -12.24
N LYS A 217 10.83 10.93 -12.66
CA LYS A 217 10.83 11.35 -14.07
C LYS A 217 11.78 10.52 -14.91
N LYS A 218 12.87 10.03 -14.31
CA LYS A 218 13.93 9.29 -15.00
C LYS A 218 13.71 7.78 -14.95
N PHE A 219 13.27 7.27 -13.80
CA PHE A 219 12.88 5.87 -13.58
C PHE A 219 11.35 5.75 -13.60
N ASP A 220 10.78 6.06 -14.76
CA ASP A 220 9.34 6.24 -14.98
C ASP A 220 8.54 4.94 -15.08
N GLY A 221 9.18 3.77 -15.08
CA GLY A 221 8.52 2.47 -15.27
C GLY A 221 8.22 2.10 -16.72
N SER A 222 8.69 2.84 -17.73
CA SER A 222 8.45 2.46 -19.14
C SER A 222 9.13 1.14 -19.57
N ALA A 223 10.21 0.73 -18.90
CA ALA A 223 11.01 -0.46 -19.25
C ALA A 223 11.65 -1.11 -18.01
N ALA A 224 12.23 -2.31 -18.15
CA ALA A 224 12.82 -3.06 -17.03
C ALA A 224 13.93 -2.29 -16.28
N GLY A 225 14.75 -1.52 -17.03
CA GLY A 225 15.78 -0.65 -16.45
C GLY A 225 15.26 0.69 -15.92
N LYS A 226 13.95 0.92 -15.98
CA LYS A 226 13.28 2.16 -15.59
C LYS A 226 12.45 2.01 -14.31
N GLY A 227 12.62 0.92 -13.55
CA GLY A 227 11.90 0.72 -12.28
C GLY A 227 10.49 0.16 -12.47
N GLN A 228 9.68 0.16 -11.40
CA GLN A 228 8.30 -0.36 -11.42
C GLN A 228 7.28 0.66 -11.93
N GLY A 229 7.63 1.95 -11.90
CA GLY A 229 6.70 3.04 -12.14
C GLY A 229 6.13 3.64 -10.85
N PRO A 230 5.11 4.48 -10.97
CA PRO A 230 4.57 5.26 -9.88
C PRO A 230 3.75 4.41 -8.88
N VAL A 231 3.58 4.97 -7.68
CA VAL A 231 2.62 4.47 -6.68
C VAL A 231 1.74 5.61 -6.20
N MET A 232 0.50 5.31 -5.80
CA MET A 232 -0.45 6.31 -5.33
C MET A 232 -0.85 6.08 -3.87
N ILE A 233 -1.00 7.18 -3.13
CA ILE A 233 -1.60 7.22 -1.80
C ILE A 233 -2.80 8.18 -1.83
N LEU A 234 -4.00 7.68 -1.52
CA LEU A 234 -5.23 8.46 -1.33
C LEU A 234 -5.35 8.86 0.14
N LEU A 235 -5.66 10.13 0.41
CA LEU A 235 -5.66 10.72 1.75
C LEU A 235 -7.06 11.12 2.20
N ASP A 236 -7.40 10.78 3.44
CA ASP A 236 -8.57 11.32 4.13
C ASP A 236 -8.18 12.55 4.95
N HIS A 237 -8.29 13.75 4.36
CA HIS A 237 -7.96 14.97 5.10
C HIS A 237 -8.90 15.25 6.28
N GLY A 238 -10.07 14.60 6.37
CA GLY A 238 -11.00 14.77 7.48
C GLY A 238 -10.40 14.45 8.84
N SER A 239 -9.53 13.44 8.90
CA SER A 239 -8.88 12.97 10.14
C SER A 239 -7.42 13.43 10.29
N ILE A 240 -6.88 14.16 9.30
CA ILE A 240 -5.49 14.64 9.29
C ILE A 240 -5.39 15.97 10.04
N LYS A 241 -4.44 16.05 10.98
CA LYS A 241 -4.01 17.32 11.59
C LYS A 241 -2.88 17.96 10.77
N GLN A 242 -1.94 17.15 10.32
CA GLN A 242 -0.81 17.61 9.51
C GLN A 242 -0.29 16.46 8.65
N ALA A 243 0.02 16.72 7.39
CA ALA A 243 0.68 15.76 6.51
C ALA A 243 1.94 16.39 5.89
N LYS A 244 3.03 15.62 5.90
CA LYS A 244 4.38 16.03 5.51
C LYS A 244 4.99 15.01 4.56
N LEU A 245 5.38 15.46 3.37
CA LEU A 245 6.00 14.62 2.37
C LEU A 245 7.51 14.93 2.27
N ILE A 246 8.32 13.86 2.28
CA ILE A 246 9.77 13.90 2.13
C ILE A 246 10.14 13.33 0.76
N LEU A 247 10.42 14.23 -0.19
CA LEU A 247 10.96 13.93 -1.53
C LEU A 247 12.43 14.34 -1.60
N ARG A 248 13.29 13.66 -0.84
CA ARG A 248 14.74 13.90 -0.88
C ARG A 248 15.40 13.01 -1.93
N ASN A 249 16.61 13.37 -2.32
CA ASN A 249 17.49 12.52 -3.11
C ASN A 249 18.03 11.35 -2.23
N SER A 250 17.19 10.35 -1.97
CA SER A 250 17.42 9.16 -1.13
C SER A 250 16.66 8.00 -1.74
N TRP A 251 17.12 6.77 -1.79
CA TRP A 251 16.38 5.63 -2.36
C TRP A 251 14.89 5.44 -1.94
N THR A 252 14.43 6.07 -0.85
CA THR A 252 13.03 6.07 -0.40
C THR A 252 12.36 7.44 -0.46
N THR A 253 11.03 7.43 -0.64
CA THR A 253 10.12 8.56 -0.40
C THR A 253 9.24 8.23 0.80
N SER A 254 8.98 9.20 1.67
CA SER A 254 8.15 8.99 2.86
C SER A 254 7.11 10.09 3.05
N LEU A 255 5.89 9.68 3.37
CA LEU A 255 4.79 10.54 3.79
C LEU A 255 4.56 10.32 5.28
N SER A 256 4.53 11.37 6.08
CA SER A 256 4.22 11.33 7.51
C SER A 256 2.96 12.13 7.81
N ILE A 257 2.04 11.56 8.56
CA ILE A 257 0.71 12.09 8.84
C ILE A 257 0.49 12.05 10.34
N ALA A 258 0.24 13.21 10.93
CA ALA A 258 -0.29 13.33 12.28
C ALA A 258 -1.82 13.37 12.20
N LEU A 259 -2.50 12.49 12.94
CA LEU A 259 -3.95 12.46 13.02
C LEU A 259 -4.45 13.45 14.07
N LYS A 260 -5.69 13.92 13.90
CA LYS A 260 -6.38 14.74 14.92
C LYS A 260 -6.58 13.89 16.18
N PRO A 261 -6.43 14.43 17.41
CA PRO A 261 -6.58 13.63 18.64
C PRO A 261 -7.94 12.93 18.78
N ASP A 262 -9.00 13.51 18.22
CA ASP A 262 -10.38 13.05 18.30
C ASP A 262 -10.83 12.17 17.12
N PHE A 263 -9.90 11.80 16.22
CA PHE A 263 -10.22 10.99 15.05
C PHE A 263 -10.94 9.69 15.44
N LYS A 264 -12.01 9.37 14.71
CA LYS A 264 -12.76 8.11 14.91
C LYS A 264 -12.29 7.02 13.97
N ASN A 265 -11.91 7.42 12.77
CA ASN A 265 -11.44 6.56 11.70
C ASN A 265 -10.57 7.41 10.77
N TYR A 266 -9.37 6.95 10.45
CA TYR A 266 -8.56 7.53 9.39
C TYR A 266 -8.44 6.52 8.27
N GLU A 267 -8.98 6.85 7.10
CA GLU A 267 -8.93 5.99 5.92
C GLU A 267 -7.92 6.47 4.90
N PHE A 268 -7.37 5.53 4.14
CA PHE A 268 -6.44 5.79 3.07
C PHE A 268 -6.59 4.71 2.00
N GLY A 269 -6.08 5.00 0.81
CA GLY A 269 -6.00 4.03 -0.28
C GLY A 269 -4.58 3.94 -0.81
N LEU A 270 -4.14 2.74 -1.16
CA LEU A 270 -2.82 2.50 -1.74
C LEU A 270 -3.01 1.84 -3.10
N TRP A 271 -2.38 2.40 -4.13
CA TRP A 271 -2.37 1.79 -5.44
C TRP A 271 -0.97 1.68 -6.01
N GLN A 272 -0.68 0.53 -6.59
CA GLN A 272 0.51 0.27 -7.38
C GLN A 272 0.11 -0.75 -8.44
N GLN A 273 0.44 -0.47 -9.69
CA GLN A 273 0.18 -1.40 -10.78
C GLN A 273 1.25 -2.52 -10.81
N GLU A 274 0.77 -3.74 -11.01
CA GLU A 274 1.57 -4.88 -11.45
C GLU A 274 0.84 -5.49 -12.66
N PRO A 275 1.49 -5.68 -13.81
CA PRO A 275 2.91 -5.45 -14.09
C PRO A 275 3.29 -3.97 -14.15
N ARG A 276 4.60 -3.70 -14.23
CA ARG A 276 5.20 -2.36 -14.39
C ARG A 276 4.43 -1.47 -15.40
N ILE A 277 4.32 -0.18 -15.10
CA ILE A 277 3.62 0.85 -15.90
C ILE A 277 4.43 2.16 -15.97
N SER A 278 4.31 2.92 -17.05
CA SER A 278 4.95 4.25 -17.15
C SER A 278 4.18 5.33 -16.37
N ASN A 279 4.83 6.44 -16.02
CA ASN A 279 4.15 7.60 -15.41
C ASN A 279 2.95 8.09 -16.27
N THR A 280 3.13 8.21 -17.59
CA THR A 280 2.08 8.65 -18.51
C THR A 280 0.90 7.68 -18.53
N ALA A 281 1.16 6.39 -18.71
CA ALA A 281 0.10 5.38 -18.77
C ALA A 281 -0.63 5.22 -17.43
N PHE A 282 0.07 5.44 -16.31
CA PHE A 282 -0.56 5.45 -14.99
C PHE A 282 -1.52 6.63 -14.83
N ALA A 283 -1.12 7.83 -15.26
CA ALA A 283 -1.97 9.01 -15.24
C ALA A 283 -3.21 8.83 -16.15
N GLU A 284 -3.02 8.31 -17.36
CA GLU A 284 -4.13 7.98 -18.27
C GLU A 284 -5.11 6.98 -17.65
N LYS A 285 -4.58 5.93 -16.99
CA LYS A 285 -5.41 4.94 -16.30
C LYS A 285 -6.16 5.53 -15.10
N LEU A 286 -5.50 6.36 -14.29
CA LEU A 286 -6.13 7.06 -13.17
C LEU A 286 -7.29 7.95 -13.65
N GLU A 287 -7.10 8.65 -14.76
CA GLU A 287 -8.12 9.52 -15.35
C GLU A 287 -9.28 8.74 -16.00
N ALA A 288 -8.99 7.60 -16.65
CA ALA A 288 -10.01 6.77 -17.28
C ALA A 288 -10.85 5.99 -16.26
N GLU A 289 -10.25 5.57 -15.14
CA GLU A 289 -10.88 4.69 -14.15
C GLU A 289 -11.21 5.42 -12.83
N LYS A 290 -11.47 6.74 -12.86
CA LYS A 290 -11.68 7.59 -11.65
C LYS A 290 -12.60 6.96 -10.59
N ALA A 291 -13.70 6.33 -11.01
CA ALA A 291 -14.66 5.69 -10.11
C ALA A 291 -14.04 4.57 -9.25
N ALA A 292 -13.04 3.86 -9.78
CA ALA A 292 -12.30 2.83 -9.06
C ALA A 292 -11.40 3.41 -7.95
N PHE A 293 -11.08 4.70 -8.02
CA PHE A 293 -10.19 5.40 -7.08
C PHE A 293 -10.93 6.33 -6.12
N THR A 294 -12.23 6.56 -6.35
CA THR A 294 -13.11 7.24 -5.40
C THR A 294 -13.63 6.27 -4.36
N ARG A 295 -13.74 6.75 -3.12
CA ARG A 295 -14.25 6.00 -1.97
C ARG A 295 -15.73 5.69 -2.11
#